data_AF-A0A137S767-F1
#
_entry.id   AF-A0A137S767-F1
#
_cell.length_a   1.000
_cell.length_b   1.000
_cell.length_c   1.000
_cell.angle_alpha   90.00
_cell.angle_beta   90.00
_cell.angle_gamma   90.00
#
_symmetry.space_group_name_H-M   'P 1'
#
loop_
_entity.id
_entity.type
_entity.pdbx_description
1 polymer ?
#
loop_
_entity_poly.entity_id
_entity_poly.type
_entity_poly.pdbx_seq_one_letter_code
_entity_poly.pdbx_strand_id
1 'polypeptide(L)' 'MASSKNELKQFIIEEFKALGFVTEGEFAMAEKLATAIANATVRERVKNASVTITSGSSAGTYKVD' A
#
# COMPACT_ATOMS: atom_id res chain seq x y z
N MET A 1 -6.22 7.32 -7.81
CA MET A 1 -6.84 7.21 -6.48
C MET A 1 -6.09 6.14 -5.70
N ALA A 2 -5.59 6.47 -4.52
CA ALA A 2 -4.76 5.54 -3.75
C ALA A 2 -5.62 4.33 -3.36
N SER A 3 -5.30 3.15 -3.90
CA SER A 3 -5.90 1.89 -3.47
C SER A 3 -5.81 1.81 -1.95
N SER A 4 -6.94 1.55 -1.31
CA SER A 4 -7.05 1.43 0.14
C SER A 4 -6.16 0.29 0.63
N LYS A 5 -5.70 0.35 1.89
CA LYS A 5 -4.84 -0.69 2.50
C LYS A 5 -5.39 -2.10 2.31
N ASN A 6 -6.72 -2.26 2.34
CA ASN A 6 -7.40 -3.54 2.16
C ASN A 6 -7.29 -4.07 0.72
N GLU A 7 -7.48 -3.21 -0.29
CA GLU A 7 -7.32 -3.60 -1.69
C GLU A 7 -5.88 -4.03 -1.99
N LEU A 8 -4.90 -3.30 -1.43
CA LEU A 8 -3.49 -3.69 -1.57
C LEU A 8 -3.20 -5.05 -0.93
N LYS A 9 -3.77 -5.31 0.26
CA LYS A 9 -3.63 -6.60 0.94
C LYS A 9 -4.16 -7.74 0.07
N GLN A 10 -5.34 -7.59 -0.52
CA GLN A 10 -5.93 -8.59 -1.39
C GLN A 10 -5.06 -8.86 -2.62
N PHE A 11 -4.59 -7.82 -3.29
CA PHE A 11 -3.69 -7.94 -4.44
C PHE A 11 -2.42 -8.73 -4.10
N ILE A 12 -1.80 -8.45 -2.94
CA ILE A 12 -0.58 -9.15 -2.51
C ILE A 12 -0.88 -10.63 -2.19
N ILE A 13 -2.05 -10.94 -1.61
CA ILE A 13 -2.46 -12.32 -1.34
C ILE A 13 -2.70 -13.08 -2.65
N GLU A 14 -3.30 -12.45 -3.66
CA GLU A 14 -3.48 -13.03 -4.99
C GLU A 14 -2.13 -13.34 -5.66
N GLU A 15 -1.16 -12.44 -5.54
CA GLU A 15 0.18 -12.64 -6.08
C GLU A 15 0.96 -13.72 -5.34
N PHE A 16 0.76 -13.84 -4.02
CA PHE A 16 1.29 -14.97 -3.26
C PHE A 16 0.68 -16.30 -3.72
N LYS A 17 -0.64 -16.37 -3.98
CA LYS A 17 -1.25 -17.56 -4.57
C LYS A 17 -0.67 -17.87 -5.95
N ALA A 18 -0.47 -16.86 -6.79
CA ALA A 18 0.11 -17.02 -8.13
C ALA A 18 1.57 -17.54 -8.11
N LEU A 19 2.34 -17.16 -7.09
CA LEU A 19 3.71 -17.62 -6.87
C LEU A 19 3.81 -18.97 -6.14
N GLY A 20 2.67 -19.59 -5.80
CA GLY A 20 2.63 -20.90 -5.13
C GLY A 20 2.84 -20.83 -3.61
N PHE A 21 2.69 -19.67 -2.99
CA PHE A 21 2.67 -19.59 -1.53
C PHE A 21 1.40 -20.25 -0.97
N VAL A 22 1.60 -21.03 0.08
CA VAL A 22 0.49 -21.57 0.87
C VAL A 22 -0.14 -20.43 1.66
N THR A 23 -1.32 -19.98 1.21
CA THR A 23 -2.07 -18.91 1.87
C THR A 23 -2.99 -19.38 2.99
N GLU A 24 -3.12 -20.70 3.16
CA GLU A 24 -4.07 -21.33 4.08
C GLU A 24 -3.36 -22.33 4.99
N GLY A 25 -3.63 -22.29 6.29
CA GLY A 25 -3.01 -23.16 7.30
C GLY A 25 -2.55 -22.40 8.54
N GLU A 26 -2.44 -23.10 9.68
CA GLU A 26 -2.13 -22.50 11.00
C GLU A 26 -0.79 -21.73 11.03
N PHE A 27 0.15 -22.09 10.15
CA PHE A 27 1.46 -21.44 9.99
C PHE A 27 1.58 -20.62 8.70
N ALA A 28 0.49 -20.42 7.94
CA ALA A 28 0.53 -19.65 6.70
C ALA A 28 0.89 -18.18 7.00
N MET A 29 2.15 -17.81 6.76
CA MET A 29 2.62 -16.44 6.96
C MET A 29 2.23 -15.48 5.83
N ALA A 30 1.59 -15.99 4.77
CA ALA A 30 1.17 -15.19 3.62
C ALA A 30 0.28 -14.01 4.04
N GLU A 31 -0.67 -14.20 4.97
CA GLU A 31 -1.54 -13.11 5.40
C GLU A 31 -0.80 -12.06 6.24
N LYS A 32 0.06 -12.49 7.16
CA LYS A 32 0.88 -11.58 7.98
C LYS A 32 1.87 -10.79 7.13
N LEU A 33 2.50 -11.46 6.16
CA LEU A 33 3.42 -10.85 5.20
C LEU A 33 2.69 -9.87 4.27
N ALA A 34 1.53 -10.25 3.72
CA ALA A 34 0.73 -9.37 2.89
C ALA A 34 0.26 -8.13 3.65
N THR A 35 -0.12 -8.29 4.92
CA THR A 35 -0.50 -7.18 5.80
C THR A 35 0.68 -6.24 6.05
N ALA A 36 1.88 -6.78 6.29
CA ALA A 36 3.08 -5.99 6.51
C ALA A 36 3.47 -5.18 5.26
N ILE A 37 3.44 -5.83 4.08
CA ILE A 37 3.74 -5.18 2.80
C ILE A 37 2.71 -4.09 2.48
N ALA A 38 1.41 -4.40 2.58
CA ALA A 38 0.34 -3.42 2.32
C ALA A 38 0.48 -2.18 3.23
N ASN A 39 0.76 -2.38 4.52
CA ASN A 39 0.98 -1.29 5.45
C ASN A 39 2.26 -0.50 5.14
N ALA A 40 3.36 -1.16 4.76
CA ALA A 40 4.61 -0.52 4.39
C ALA A 40 4.46 0.32 3.13
N THR A 41 3.79 -0.18 2.09
CA THR A 41 3.57 0.54 0.83
C THR A 41 2.66 1.76 1.04
N VAL A 42 1.59 1.64 1.82
CA VAL A 42 0.75 2.81 2.12
C VAL A 42 1.50 3.83 2.96
N ARG A 43 2.32 3.39 3.92
CA ARG A 43 3.14 4.30 4.73
C ARG A 43 4.22 5.00 3.90
N GLU A 44 4.89 4.30 2.99
CA GLU A 44 5.86 4.88 2.05
C GLU A 44 5.18 5.88 1.12
N ARG A 45 4.03 5.51 0.55
CA ARG A 45 3.24 6.40 -0.32
C ARG A 45 2.80 7.66 0.40
N VAL A 46 2.27 7.58 1.62
CA VAL A 46 1.88 8.78 2.39
C VAL A 46 3.11 9.61 2.73
N LYS A 47 4.19 8.99 3.23
CA LYS A 47 5.45 9.68 3.56
C LYS A 47 6.04 10.45 2.38
N ASN A 48 5.91 9.91 1.17
CA ASN A 48 6.48 10.47 -0.06
C ASN A 48 5.43 11.20 -0.92
N ALA A 49 4.15 11.19 -0.53
CA ALA A 49 3.11 11.88 -1.23
C ALA A 49 3.33 13.38 -1.12
N SER A 50 3.36 14.03 -2.27
CA SER A 50 3.40 15.48 -2.37
C SER A 50 2.33 15.96 -3.34
N VAL A 51 1.68 17.05 -2.97
CA VAL A 51 0.66 17.72 -3.77
C VAL A 51 1.29 19.00 -4.30
N THR A 52 1.39 19.10 -5.62
CA THR A 52 1.79 20.33 -6.29
C THR A 52 0.55 21.13 -6.63
N ILE A 53 0.42 22.32 -6.03
CA ILE A 53 -0.59 23.31 -6.39
C ILE A 53 0.02 24.20 -7.48
N THR A 54 -0.51 24.10 -8.69
CA THR A 54 0.04 24.74 -9.89
C THR A 54 -0.43 26.18 -10.12
N SER A 55 -1.43 26.66 -9.36
CA SER A 55 -1.96 28.03 -9.52
C SER A 55 -2.66 28.56 -8.26
N GLY A 56 -2.67 29.88 -8.09
CA GLY A 56 -3.30 30.59 -6.97
C GLY A 56 -2.31 31.02 -5.88
N SER A 57 -2.79 31.77 -4.88
CA SER A 57 -1.95 32.31 -3.79
C SER A 57 -1.28 31.25 -2.91
N SER A 58 -1.67 29.98 -3.07
CA SER A 58 -1.11 28.81 -2.38
C SER A 58 -0.33 27.91 -3.34
N ALA A 59 0.24 28.46 -4.43
CA ALA A 59 1.08 27.70 -5.35
C ALA A 59 2.35 27.21 -4.62
N GLY A 60 2.65 25.92 -4.76
CA GLY A 60 3.74 25.26 -4.05
C GLY A 60 3.58 23.74 -3.99
N THR A 61 4.63 23.05 -3.53
CA THR A 61 4.59 21.60 -3.28
C THR A 61 4.47 21.35 -1.79
N TYR A 62 3.42 20.64 -1.39
CA TYR A 62 3.10 20.35 0.00
C TYR A 62 3.17 18.84 0.24
N LYS A 63 3.70 18.42 1.38
CA LYS A 63 3.62 17.01 1.78
C LYS A 63 2.20 16.69 2.22
N VAL A 64 1.75 15.48 1.91
CA VAL A 64 0.47 14.95 2.39
C VAL A 64 0.76 14.23 3.70
N ASP A 65 0.25 14.77 4.81
CA ASP A 65 0.27 14.13 6.13
C ASP A 65 -0.94 13.20 6.32
#